data_AF-A0A3M1A278-F1
#
_entry.id   AF-A0A3M1A278-F1
#
_cell.length_a   1.000
_cell.length_b   1.000
_cell.length_c   1.000
_cell.angle_alpha   90.00
_cell.angle_beta   90.00
_cell.angle_gamma   90.00
#
_symmetry.space_group_name_H-M   'P 1'
#
loop_
_entity.id
_entity.type
_entity.pdbx_description
1 polymer ?
#
loop_
_entity_poly.entity_id
_entity_poly.type
_entity_poly.pdbx_seq_one_letter_code
_entity_poly.pdbx_strand_id
1 'polypeptide(L)'
;MEENTKIKIGVYVCDCGSNIAGKVNVPQVVEFARTLPNVVVAREYKFMCSDPGQELIKRDIRELGINRVVVASCSPLMHEVTFRRATEEGGANPFLFHMANIREHDSWVTSDNREATEKAKALVAAAVRRVYFNEPLAKKEVPVNPNVLVVGGGIAGIQAALTLANAGKKVYLVEREPSIGGHMAKFDKTFPTLDCASCILTPKMTQVQAHPNIELLAYSEVEEVEGFVGNFKVRVRRKARLVDEDLCTGCGECEKICPVEVPSEFNEGLGTRKAIYRPFPQSVPNTYTISRKGMPPCQAACSIHQNAQGYIQLIAQGKFKEALDVILRDNPLPSICGRICTHPCMTACTRSRIDAALNIPGLKRFVTDYVGRYELPKPATERSEAVAIVGSGPAGLMAAYQLRQMGYQVTVFEALSMPGGMLAVGIPEFRLPKKILRNEIENIERTGVH
;
A
#
# COMPACT_ATOMS: atom_id res chain seq x y z
N MET A 1 36.27 7.46 -36.65
CA MET A 1 37.55 6.75 -36.86
C MET A 1 38.64 7.81 -36.79
N GLU A 2 39.14 8.10 -35.59
CA GLU A 2 40.28 9.01 -35.43
C GLU A 2 41.31 8.36 -34.51
N GLU A 3 42.51 8.26 -35.08
CA GLU A 3 43.82 7.97 -34.51
C GLU A 3 44.02 6.69 -33.71
N ASN A 4 44.86 5.84 -34.29
CA ASN A 4 45.48 4.63 -33.73
C ASN A 4 46.42 5.01 -32.55
N THR A 5 45.89 5.64 -31.50
CA THR A 5 46.65 6.04 -30.32
C THR A 5 47.07 4.77 -29.58
N LYS A 6 48.37 4.50 -29.57
CA LYS A 6 48.96 3.36 -28.86
C LYS A 6 48.41 3.31 -27.43
N ILE A 7 47.81 2.17 -27.05
CA ILE A 7 47.24 1.99 -25.71
C ILE A 7 48.38 2.04 -24.67
N LYS A 8 48.23 2.94 -23.70
CA LYS A 8 49.16 3.18 -22.59
C LYS A 8 48.38 3.13 -21.28
N ILE A 9 48.66 2.12 -20.47
CA ILE A 9 47.96 1.83 -19.22
C ILE A 9 48.80 2.29 -18.03
N GLY A 10 48.19 3.05 -17.12
CA GLY A 10 48.75 3.38 -15.81
C GLY A 10 48.11 2.53 -14.72
N VAL A 11 48.91 1.86 -13.91
CA VAL A 11 48.43 1.03 -12.79
C VAL A 11 48.82 1.67 -11.46
N TYR A 12 47.86 1.87 -10.58
CA TYR A 12 48.09 2.49 -9.28
C TYR A 12 47.60 1.57 -8.17
N VAL A 13 48.50 1.12 -7.30
CA VAL A 13 48.19 0.19 -6.22
C VAL A 13 48.19 0.94 -4.90
N CYS A 14 47.12 0.79 -4.13
CA CYS A 14 46.90 1.53 -2.89
C CYS A 14 47.22 0.68 -1.67
N ASP A 15 47.87 1.26 -0.66
CA ASP A 15 48.12 0.58 0.63
C ASP A 15 46.89 0.62 1.53
N CYS A 16 46.10 1.69 1.40
CA CYS A 16 44.99 2.02 2.28
C CYS A 16 45.40 1.98 3.77
N GLY A 17 46.58 2.53 4.08
CA GLY A 17 47.21 2.38 5.38
C GLY A 17 47.67 0.93 5.58
N SER A 18 47.15 0.26 6.60
CA SER A 18 47.39 -1.18 6.83
C SER A 18 46.28 -2.08 6.27
N ASN A 19 45.21 -1.51 5.71
CA ASN A 19 44.06 -2.30 5.27
C ASN A 19 44.39 -3.21 4.08
N ILE A 20 45.23 -2.75 3.14
CA ILE A 20 45.70 -3.57 2.02
C ILE A 20 47.14 -4.02 2.31
N ALA A 21 48.05 -3.08 2.61
CA ALA A 21 49.46 -3.38 2.81
C ALA A 21 49.76 -4.29 4.02
N GLY A 22 48.82 -4.44 4.97
CA GLY A 22 48.96 -5.38 6.08
C GLY A 22 48.77 -6.85 5.69
N LYS A 23 48.17 -7.13 4.52
CA LYS A 23 47.88 -8.48 4.03
C LYS A 23 48.50 -8.75 2.65
N VAL A 24 48.40 -7.80 1.73
CA VAL A 24 48.91 -7.87 0.37
C VAL A 24 50.29 -7.20 0.33
N ASN A 25 51.28 -7.87 -0.25
CA ASN A 25 52.59 -7.25 -0.53
C ASN A 25 52.46 -6.32 -1.74
N VAL A 26 52.09 -5.07 -1.48
CA VAL A 26 51.84 -4.05 -2.50
C VAL A 26 53.05 -3.80 -3.43
N PRO A 27 54.29 -3.65 -2.93
CA PRO A 27 55.46 -3.52 -3.80
C PRO A 27 55.57 -4.65 -4.82
N GLN A 28 55.29 -5.89 -4.40
CA GLN A 28 55.33 -7.05 -5.30
C GLN A 28 54.22 -7.02 -6.36
N VAL A 29 53.03 -6.51 -6.04
CA VAL A 29 51.94 -6.31 -7.01
C VAL A 29 52.30 -5.22 -8.02
N VAL A 30 52.98 -4.15 -7.58
CA VAL A 30 53.43 -3.06 -8.46
C VAL A 30 54.49 -3.54 -9.44
N GLU A 31 55.51 -4.28 -8.99
CA GLU A 31 56.52 -4.85 -9.88
C GLU A 31 55.90 -5.83 -10.89
N PHE A 32 54.97 -6.68 -10.42
CA PHE A 32 54.21 -7.54 -11.31
C PHE A 32 53.42 -6.73 -12.37
N ALA A 33 52.74 -5.66 -11.97
CA ALA A 33 51.94 -4.85 -12.88
C ALA A 33 52.79 -4.22 -14.01
N ARG A 34 54.06 -3.89 -13.76
CA ARG A 34 54.99 -3.38 -14.79
C ARG A 34 55.29 -4.39 -15.90
N THR A 35 55.16 -5.69 -15.61
CA THR A 35 55.42 -6.75 -16.59
C THR A 35 54.24 -6.97 -17.55
N LEU A 36 53.08 -6.39 -17.25
CA LEU A 36 51.86 -6.60 -18.04
C LEU A 36 51.87 -5.80 -19.35
N PRO A 37 51.30 -6.34 -20.44
CA PRO A 37 51.26 -5.65 -21.73
C PRO A 37 50.62 -4.26 -21.64
N ASN A 38 51.20 -3.30 -22.37
CA ASN A 38 50.73 -1.91 -22.47
C ASN A 38 50.79 -1.09 -21.16
N VAL A 39 51.24 -1.66 -20.04
CA VAL A 39 51.48 -0.89 -18.81
C VAL A 39 52.75 -0.06 -18.97
N VAL A 40 52.60 1.27 -18.97
CA VAL A 40 53.72 2.21 -19.11
C VAL A 40 54.20 2.77 -17.78
N VAL A 41 53.35 2.72 -16.75
CA VAL A 41 53.69 3.11 -15.39
C VAL A 41 52.91 2.26 -14.40
N ALA A 42 53.59 1.84 -13.33
CA ALA A 42 52.94 1.27 -12.15
C ALA A 42 53.51 1.92 -10.89
N ARG A 43 52.64 2.44 -10.01
CA ARG A 43 53.02 3.15 -8.79
C ARG A 43 52.26 2.64 -7.58
N GLU A 44 52.95 2.71 -6.44
CA GLU A 44 52.41 2.53 -5.09
C GLU A 44 52.12 3.88 -4.48
N TYR A 45 51.00 4.01 -3.75
CA TYR A 45 50.80 5.16 -2.88
C TYR A 45 49.88 4.82 -1.72
N LYS A 46 50.15 5.43 -0.57
CA LYS A 46 49.50 5.11 0.70
C LYS A 46 47.98 5.25 0.67
N PHE A 47 47.49 6.32 0.05
CA PHE A 47 46.06 6.61 -0.08
C PHE A 47 45.77 7.15 -1.48
N MET A 48 45.51 6.27 -2.44
CA MET A 48 45.23 6.70 -3.82
C MET A 48 44.04 7.67 -3.94
N CYS A 49 43.05 7.59 -3.04
CA CYS A 49 41.88 8.46 -3.06
C CYS A 49 42.12 9.87 -2.49
N SER A 50 43.25 10.12 -1.82
CA SER A 50 43.58 11.46 -1.33
C SER A 50 43.99 12.39 -2.46
N ASP A 51 44.00 13.70 -2.23
CA ASP A 51 44.37 14.69 -3.25
C ASP A 51 45.75 14.41 -3.89
N PRO A 52 46.81 14.07 -3.12
CA PRO A 52 48.09 13.66 -3.72
C PRO A 52 48.01 12.41 -4.58
N GLY A 53 47.20 11.41 -4.18
CA GLY A 53 47.03 10.17 -4.94
C GLY A 53 46.28 10.42 -6.26
N GLN A 54 45.25 11.25 -6.23
CA GLN A 54 44.53 11.68 -7.43
C GLN A 54 45.40 12.54 -8.35
N GLU A 55 46.20 13.46 -7.80
CA GLU A 55 47.09 14.29 -8.62
C GLU A 55 48.20 13.48 -9.27
N LEU A 56 48.66 12.41 -8.62
CA LEU A 56 49.62 11.48 -9.19
C LEU A 56 49.05 10.79 -10.45
N ILE A 57 47.78 10.39 -10.45
CA ILE A 57 47.08 9.88 -11.64
C ILE A 57 46.99 10.96 -12.72
N LYS A 58 46.51 12.16 -12.36
CA LYS A 58 46.33 13.29 -13.28
C LYS A 58 47.63 13.69 -13.97
N ARG A 59 48.70 13.81 -13.19
CA ARG A 59 50.04 14.16 -13.68
C ARG A 59 50.56 13.10 -14.65
N ASP A 60 50.50 11.83 -14.28
CA ASP A 60 50.98 10.75 -15.13
C ASP A 60 50.16 10.64 -16.44
N ILE A 61 48.86 10.94 -16.43
CA ILE A 61 48.05 11.07 -17.66
C ILE A 61 48.63 12.15 -18.58
N ARG A 62 48.90 13.34 -18.04
CA ARG A 62 49.41 14.49 -18.82
C ARG A 62 50.85 14.28 -19.30
N GLU A 63 51.73 13.80 -18.43
CA GLU A 63 53.18 13.71 -18.70
C GLU A 63 53.55 12.47 -19.53
N LEU A 64 52.92 11.32 -19.26
CA LEU A 64 53.27 10.05 -19.92
C LEU A 64 52.31 9.71 -21.08
N GLY A 65 51.24 10.49 -21.24
CA GLY A 65 50.19 10.27 -22.25
C GLY A 65 49.39 9.00 -21.99
N ILE A 66 49.15 8.66 -20.72
CA ILE A 66 48.35 7.49 -20.33
C ILE A 66 46.92 7.70 -20.81
N ASN A 67 46.37 6.72 -21.50
CA ASN A 67 45.00 6.77 -22.03
C ASN A 67 44.09 5.68 -21.47
N ARG A 68 44.58 4.87 -20.51
CA ARG A 68 43.83 3.88 -19.74
C ARG A 68 44.34 3.85 -18.30
N VAL A 69 43.44 3.83 -17.31
CA VAL A 69 43.82 3.85 -15.89
C VAL A 69 43.30 2.61 -15.17
N VAL A 70 44.15 1.95 -14.40
CA VAL A 70 43.76 0.92 -13.44
C VAL A 70 44.13 1.37 -12.04
N VAL A 71 43.16 1.36 -11.12
CA VAL A 71 43.43 1.58 -9.69
C VAL A 71 43.10 0.31 -8.92
N ALA A 72 44.12 -0.29 -8.31
CA ALA A 72 44.00 -1.45 -7.45
C ALA A 72 43.86 -0.99 -5.98
N SER A 73 42.62 -0.98 -5.48
CA SER A 73 42.33 -0.48 -4.14
C SER A 73 41.04 -1.09 -3.57
N CYS A 74 40.05 -0.28 -3.21
CA CYS A 74 38.79 -0.67 -2.60
C CYS A 74 37.68 -0.97 -3.63
N SER A 75 36.45 -1.14 -3.15
CA SER A 75 35.28 -1.38 -4.01
C SER A 75 34.97 -0.22 -4.97
N PRO A 76 34.60 -0.51 -6.24
CA PRO A 76 34.09 0.50 -7.16
C PRO A 76 32.82 1.19 -6.65
N LEU A 77 32.02 0.53 -5.79
CA LEU A 77 30.85 1.15 -5.16
C LEU A 77 31.20 2.34 -4.25
N MET A 78 32.47 2.46 -3.84
CA MET A 78 32.94 3.52 -2.95
C MET A 78 33.64 4.66 -3.70
N HIS A 79 34.63 4.34 -4.55
CA HIS A 79 35.52 5.36 -5.15
C HIS A 79 35.61 5.32 -6.68
N GLU A 80 34.77 4.56 -7.39
CA GLU A 80 34.78 4.58 -8.87
C GLU A 80 34.53 5.99 -9.40
N VAL A 81 33.53 6.69 -8.87
CA VAL A 81 33.22 8.07 -9.28
C VAL A 81 34.39 9.01 -9.02
N THR A 82 35.07 8.86 -7.89
CA THR A 82 36.26 9.66 -7.51
C THR A 82 37.38 9.48 -8.53
N PHE A 83 37.74 8.24 -8.88
CA PHE A 83 38.83 7.98 -9.80
C PHE A 83 38.48 8.23 -11.27
N ARG A 84 37.21 8.02 -11.66
CA ARG A 84 36.71 8.47 -12.96
C ARG A 84 36.85 9.98 -13.11
N ARG A 85 36.51 10.75 -12.09
CA ARG A 85 36.70 12.21 -12.06
C ARG A 85 38.18 12.59 -12.14
N ALA A 86 39.05 11.94 -11.37
CA ALA A 86 40.50 12.19 -11.47
C ALA A 86 41.06 11.87 -12.87
N THR A 87 40.58 10.78 -13.50
CA THR A 87 40.95 10.41 -14.87
C THR A 87 40.50 11.49 -15.87
N GLU A 88 39.26 11.98 -15.73
CA GLU A 88 38.68 13.05 -16.54
C GLU A 88 39.43 14.38 -16.39
N GLU A 89 39.72 14.80 -15.15
CA GLU A 89 40.53 15.99 -14.84
C GLU A 89 41.99 15.87 -15.33
N GLY A 90 42.49 14.65 -15.48
CA GLY A 90 43.78 14.36 -16.10
C GLY A 90 43.78 14.52 -17.63
N GLY A 91 42.61 14.54 -18.27
CA GLY A 91 42.44 14.66 -19.72
C GLY A 91 42.11 13.34 -20.44
N ALA A 92 41.92 12.23 -19.71
CA ALA A 92 41.50 10.95 -20.29
C ALA A 92 40.00 10.71 -20.10
N ASN A 93 39.35 9.97 -21.02
CA ASN A 93 37.92 9.70 -20.90
C ASN A 93 37.63 8.87 -19.62
N PRO A 94 36.62 9.24 -18.79
CA PRO A 94 36.36 8.61 -17.51
C PRO A 94 35.96 7.12 -17.59
N PHE A 95 35.54 6.62 -18.75
CA PHE A 95 35.18 5.21 -18.95
C PHE A 95 36.38 4.35 -19.39
N LEU A 96 37.51 4.99 -19.67
CA LEU A 96 38.81 4.37 -19.91
C LEU A 96 39.55 4.10 -18.58
N PHE A 97 38.78 3.85 -17.53
CA PHE A 97 39.21 3.57 -16.17
C PHE A 97 38.65 2.22 -15.73
N HIS A 98 39.43 1.46 -14.96
CA HIS A 98 38.94 0.27 -14.27
C HIS A 98 39.50 0.17 -12.85
N MET A 99 38.69 -0.33 -11.92
CA MET A 99 39.06 -0.49 -10.52
C MET A 99 39.20 -1.97 -10.18
N ALA A 100 40.38 -2.37 -9.70
CA ALA A 100 40.60 -3.70 -9.15
C ALA A 100 40.36 -3.65 -7.63
N ASN A 101 39.32 -4.33 -7.14
CA ASN A 101 39.05 -4.40 -5.71
C ASN A 101 39.98 -5.45 -5.05
N ILE A 102 41.04 -4.97 -4.41
CA ILE A 102 42.01 -5.80 -3.67
C ILE A 102 41.88 -5.59 -2.15
N ARG A 103 40.84 -4.88 -1.68
CA ARG A 103 40.56 -4.67 -0.25
C ARG A 103 39.43 -5.57 0.23
N GLU A 104 38.18 -5.21 -0.08
CA GLU A 104 37.01 -5.96 0.38
C GLU A 104 36.97 -7.38 -0.22
N HIS A 105 37.47 -7.56 -1.44
CA HIS A 105 37.45 -8.86 -2.11
C HIS A 105 38.75 -9.66 -1.93
N ASP A 106 39.74 -9.12 -1.21
CA ASP A 106 41.03 -9.78 -1.06
C ASP A 106 41.67 -9.53 0.32
N SER A 107 42.29 -8.37 0.56
CA SER A 107 43.07 -8.15 1.79
C SER A 107 42.28 -8.35 3.09
N TRP A 108 40.98 -8.04 3.11
CA TRP A 108 40.13 -8.20 4.30
C TRP A 108 39.61 -9.62 4.50
N VAL A 109 39.61 -10.47 3.47
CA VAL A 109 38.93 -11.77 3.47
C VAL A 109 39.87 -12.95 3.25
N THR A 110 41.08 -12.71 2.73
CA THR A 110 42.09 -13.74 2.52
C THR A 110 43.00 -13.83 3.75
N SER A 111 43.06 -15.01 4.38
CA SER A 111 43.85 -15.21 5.61
C SER A 111 45.36 -15.25 5.37
N ASP A 112 45.83 -15.87 4.28
CA ASP A 112 47.26 -15.99 4.00
C ASP A 112 47.78 -14.79 3.18
N ASN A 113 48.95 -14.25 3.57
CA ASN A 113 49.51 -13.06 2.93
C ASN A 113 50.04 -13.36 1.51
N ARG A 114 50.57 -14.56 1.26
CA ARG A 114 51.06 -14.94 -0.08
C ARG A 114 49.89 -15.15 -1.01
N GLU A 115 48.87 -15.87 -0.56
CA GLU A 115 47.63 -16.07 -1.31
C GLU A 115 46.96 -14.74 -1.66
N ALA A 116 46.84 -13.83 -0.69
CA ALA A 116 46.29 -12.49 -0.93
C ALA A 116 47.14 -11.71 -1.95
N THR A 117 48.46 -11.84 -1.89
CA THR A 117 49.33 -11.16 -2.86
C THR A 117 49.17 -11.73 -4.27
N GLU A 118 49.12 -13.05 -4.43
CA GLU A 118 48.90 -13.68 -5.74
C GLU A 118 47.51 -13.39 -6.30
N LYS A 119 46.50 -13.36 -5.44
CA LYS A 119 45.14 -12.98 -5.80
C LYS A 119 45.06 -11.52 -6.25
N ALA A 120 45.70 -10.59 -5.52
CA ALA A 120 45.79 -9.19 -5.93
C ALA A 120 46.45 -9.03 -7.31
N LYS A 121 47.55 -9.76 -7.59
CA LYS A 121 48.17 -9.79 -8.92
C LYS A 121 47.21 -10.27 -9.99
N ALA A 122 46.50 -11.38 -9.76
CA ALA A 122 45.52 -11.91 -10.70
C ALA A 122 44.39 -10.90 -10.99
N LEU A 123 43.89 -10.22 -9.95
CA LEU A 123 42.87 -9.17 -10.07
C LEU A 123 43.38 -7.96 -10.87
N VAL A 124 44.62 -7.52 -10.63
CA VAL A 124 45.26 -6.44 -11.39
C VAL A 124 45.48 -6.84 -12.85
N ALA A 125 45.94 -8.06 -13.12
CA ALA A 125 46.11 -8.56 -14.49
C ALA A 125 44.78 -8.59 -15.25
N ALA A 126 43.71 -9.08 -14.62
CA ALA A 126 42.37 -9.07 -15.18
C ALA A 126 41.87 -7.64 -15.46
N ALA A 127 42.12 -6.71 -14.53
CA ALA A 127 41.75 -5.30 -14.68
C ALA A 127 42.48 -4.61 -15.84
N VAL A 128 43.80 -4.84 -15.96
CA VAL A 128 44.63 -4.35 -17.07
C VAL A 128 44.13 -4.93 -18.39
N ARG A 129 43.84 -6.23 -18.44
CA ARG A 129 43.32 -6.86 -19.66
C ARG A 129 41.95 -6.33 -20.05
N ARG A 130 41.08 -6.03 -19.08
CA ARG A 130 39.75 -5.46 -19.33
C ARG A 130 39.84 -4.03 -19.85
N VAL A 131 40.60 -3.16 -19.18
CA VAL A 131 40.69 -1.74 -19.55
C VAL A 131 41.29 -1.55 -20.94
N TYR A 132 42.13 -2.49 -21.41
CA TYR A 132 42.64 -2.53 -22.78
C TYR A 132 41.51 -2.51 -23.82
N PHE A 133 40.40 -3.24 -23.56
CA PHE A 133 39.24 -3.31 -24.46
C PHE A 133 38.17 -2.26 -24.16
N ASN A 134 38.35 -1.41 -23.14
CA ASN A 134 37.39 -0.34 -22.89
C ASN A 134 37.42 0.67 -24.03
N GLU A 135 36.23 1.12 -24.41
CA GLU A 135 35.99 2.19 -25.36
C GLU A 135 35.60 3.47 -24.63
N PRO A 136 35.94 4.65 -25.17
CA PRO A 136 35.50 5.91 -24.59
C PRO A 136 33.97 6.03 -24.70
N LEU A 137 33.31 6.37 -23.60
CA LEU A 137 31.87 6.63 -23.60
C LEU A 137 31.57 8.09 -23.28
N ALA A 138 30.41 8.57 -23.72
CA ALA A 138 29.89 9.88 -23.38
C ALA A 138 28.85 9.77 -22.26
N LYS A 139 28.85 10.73 -21.34
CA LYS A 139 27.76 10.88 -20.36
C LYS A 139 26.49 11.32 -21.11
N LYS A 140 25.37 10.70 -20.79
CA LYS A 140 24.07 11.04 -21.39
C LYS A 140 23.39 12.07 -20.51
N GLU A 141 23.06 13.23 -21.07
CA GLU A 141 22.24 14.23 -20.40
C GLU A 141 20.75 13.89 -20.56
N VAL A 142 19.99 14.08 -19.49
CA VAL A 142 18.57 13.78 -19.44
C VAL A 142 17.84 14.92 -18.73
N PRO A 143 16.65 15.33 -19.20
CA PRO A 143 15.85 16.34 -18.50
C PRO A 143 15.45 15.82 -17.12
N VAL A 144 15.29 16.71 -16.15
CA VAL A 144 14.90 16.35 -14.78
C VAL A 144 13.55 17.00 -14.47
N ASN A 145 12.56 16.18 -14.14
CA ASN A 145 11.31 16.65 -13.56
C ASN A 145 11.59 17.16 -12.13
N PRO A 146 11.32 18.44 -11.82
CA PRO A 146 11.62 19.03 -10.52
C PRO A 146 10.61 18.68 -9.42
N ASN A 147 9.51 17.99 -9.77
CA ASN A 147 8.50 17.58 -8.80
C ASN A 147 9.04 16.45 -7.92
N VAL A 148 8.63 16.43 -6.65
CA VAL A 148 9.10 15.44 -5.68
C VAL A 148 7.95 14.60 -5.18
N LEU A 149 8.18 13.30 -5.01
CA LEU A 149 7.30 12.39 -4.31
C LEU A 149 7.94 12.01 -2.97
N VAL A 150 7.20 12.18 -1.88
CA VAL A 150 7.57 11.72 -0.55
C VAL A 150 6.63 10.58 -0.16
N VAL A 151 7.21 9.44 0.22
CA VAL A 151 6.44 8.25 0.61
C VAL A 151 6.56 8.06 2.13
N GLY A 152 5.41 8.17 2.82
CA GLY A 152 5.29 8.10 4.26
C GLY A 152 5.16 9.48 4.91
N GLY A 153 4.02 9.74 5.52
CA GLY A 153 3.65 10.95 6.25
C GLY A 153 3.99 10.91 7.75
N GLY A 154 5.06 10.21 8.15
CA GLY A 154 5.65 10.37 9.48
C GLY A 154 6.42 11.69 9.62
N ILE A 155 6.98 11.97 10.81
CA ILE A 155 7.72 13.23 11.06
C ILE A 155 8.84 13.49 10.05
N ALA A 156 9.55 12.45 9.59
CA ALA A 156 10.60 12.56 8.59
C ALA A 156 10.06 13.01 7.22
N GLY A 157 9.00 12.36 6.73
CA GLY A 157 8.37 12.71 5.44
C GLY A 157 7.66 14.06 5.48
N ILE A 158 6.98 14.37 6.59
CA ILE A 158 6.40 15.70 6.85
C ILE A 158 7.48 16.78 6.75
N GLN A 159 8.62 16.60 7.43
CA GLN A 159 9.71 17.58 7.39
C GLN A 159 10.34 17.69 6.01
N ALA A 160 10.57 16.58 5.31
CA ALA A 160 11.10 16.57 3.95
C ALA A 160 10.15 17.32 2.99
N ALA A 161 8.85 17.03 3.06
CA ALA A 161 7.83 17.67 2.24
C ALA A 161 7.78 19.18 2.49
N LEU A 162 7.72 19.62 3.76
CA LEU A 162 7.71 21.05 4.10
C LEU A 162 8.98 21.76 3.63
N THR A 163 10.16 21.15 3.82
CA THR A 163 11.44 21.75 3.43
C THR A 163 11.50 21.97 1.91
N LEU A 164 11.13 20.96 1.13
CA LEU A 164 11.13 21.03 -0.34
C LEU A 164 10.05 21.99 -0.87
N ALA A 165 8.88 21.98 -0.26
CA ALA A 165 7.76 22.83 -0.65
C ALA A 165 8.02 24.31 -0.36
N ASN A 166 8.65 24.62 0.78
CA ASN A 166 9.15 25.96 1.12
C ASN A 166 10.27 26.43 0.18
N ALA A 167 11.05 25.50 -0.37
CA ALA A 167 12.04 25.78 -1.42
C ALA A 167 11.41 25.92 -2.82
N GLY A 168 10.07 25.99 -2.92
CA GLY A 168 9.33 26.22 -4.16
C GLY A 168 9.16 24.98 -5.05
N LYS A 169 9.38 23.77 -4.52
CA LYS A 169 9.15 22.52 -5.28
C LYS A 169 7.72 22.03 -5.09
N LYS A 170 7.07 21.54 -6.14
CA LYS A 170 5.82 20.79 -6.03
C LYS A 170 6.13 19.42 -5.41
N VAL A 171 5.42 19.10 -4.32
CA VAL A 171 5.60 17.86 -3.58
C VAL A 171 4.28 17.07 -3.56
N TYR A 172 4.35 15.79 -3.85
CA TYR A 172 3.28 14.83 -3.58
C TYR A 172 3.66 14.05 -2.32
N LEU A 173 2.84 14.09 -1.28
CA LEU A 173 3.07 13.34 -0.04
C LEU A 173 2.06 12.19 0.05
N VAL A 174 2.53 10.96 -0.13
CA VAL A 174 1.69 9.75 -0.07
C VAL A 174 1.77 9.14 1.32
N GLU A 175 0.63 8.98 1.98
CA GLU A 175 0.51 8.33 3.29
C GLU A 175 -0.46 7.16 3.21
N ARG A 176 -0.01 5.99 3.68
CA ARG A 176 -0.77 4.75 3.65
C ARG A 176 -2.00 4.81 4.53
N GLU A 177 -1.86 5.32 5.74
CA GLU A 177 -2.92 5.38 6.73
C GLU A 177 -3.90 6.55 6.45
N PRO A 178 -5.09 6.57 7.07
CA PRO A 178 -6.05 7.65 6.86
C PRO A 178 -5.57 9.04 7.27
N SER A 179 -4.50 9.12 8.09
CA SER A 179 -3.90 10.34 8.61
C SER A 179 -2.37 10.29 8.54
N ILE A 180 -1.75 11.44 8.32
CA ILE A 180 -0.31 11.65 8.57
C ILE A 180 -0.02 11.73 10.08
N GLY A 181 1.26 11.69 10.44
CA GLY A 181 1.78 11.76 11.81
C GLY A 181 2.71 10.59 12.15
N GLY A 182 2.43 9.40 11.59
CA GLY A 182 3.21 8.19 11.82
C GLY A 182 3.24 7.76 13.29
N HIS A 183 4.31 7.08 13.72
CA HIS A 183 4.43 6.63 15.11
C HIS A 183 4.52 7.76 16.12
N MET A 184 5.05 8.93 15.74
CA MET A 184 5.15 10.07 16.64
C MET A 184 3.78 10.52 17.14
N ALA A 185 2.71 10.36 16.34
CA ALA A 185 1.35 10.66 16.77
C ALA A 185 0.85 9.73 17.89
N LYS A 186 1.42 8.52 18.02
CA LYS A 186 1.06 7.55 19.06
C LYS A 186 1.76 7.82 20.39
N PHE A 187 2.83 8.61 20.39
CA PHE A 187 3.57 8.92 21.62
C PHE A 187 2.90 10.03 22.40
N ASP A 188 2.90 9.91 23.73
CA ASP A 188 2.49 10.98 24.62
C ASP A 188 3.57 12.08 24.66
N LYS A 189 4.82 11.68 24.99
CA LYS A 189 5.97 12.57 25.13
C LYS A 189 7.17 12.15 24.29
N THR A 190 8.06 13.10 24.01
CA THR A 190 9.31 12.88 23.26
C THR A 190 10.54 13.23 24.09
N PHE A 191 11.47 12.29 24.24
CA PHE A 191 12.77 12.56 24.86
C PHE A 191 13.69 13.36 23.92
N PRO A 192 14.66 14.14 24.45
CA PRO A 192 14.99 14.31 25.86
C PRO A 192 14.19 15.39 26.58
N THR A 193 13.47 16.25 25.86
CA THR A 193 12.78 17.43 26.45
C THR A 193 11.51 17.08 27.21
N LEU A 194 10.94 15.89 26.96
CA LEU A 194 9.67 15.43 27.51
C LEU A 194 8.47 16.32 27.13
N ASP A 195 8.59 17.01 25.98
CA ASP A 195 7.48 17.73 25.36
C ASP A 195 6.40 16.76 24.90
N CYS A 196 5.15 17.21 24.85
CA CYS A 196 4.07 16.46 24.24
C CYS A 196 4.34 16.28 22.74
N ALA A 197 4.26 15.06 22.23
CA ALA A 197 4.55 14.76 20.82
C ALA A 197 3.60 15.52 19.88
N SER A 198 2.32 15.62 20.27
CA SER A 198 1.29 16.36 19.52
C SER A 198 1.59 17.85 19.44
N CYS A 199 2.21 18.46 20.46
CA CYS A 199 2.56 19.88 20.44
C CYS A 199 3.58 20.22 19.35
N ILE A 200 4.45 19.27 18.99
CA ILE A 200 5.47 19.44 17.94
C ILE A 200 4.92 18.99 16.58
N LEU A 201 4.22 17.87 16.56
CA LEU A 201 3.80 17.19 15.33
C LEU A 201 2.57 17.83 14.68
N THR A 202 1.52 18.10 15.47
CA THR A 202 0.23 18.56 14.94
C THR A 202 0.35 19.87 14.15
N PRO A 203 1.11 20.89 14.60
CA PRO A 203 1.30 22.11 13.80
C PRO A 203 1.93 21.82 12.43
N LYS A 204 2.89 20.88 12.35
CA LYS A 204 3.52 20.49 11.08
C LYS A 204 2.56 19.71 10.18
N MET A 205 1.71 18.87 10.76
CA MET A 205 0.66 18.16 10.01
C MET A 205 -0.31 19.15 9.36
N THR A 206 -0.79 20.13 10.12
CA THR A 206 -1.68 21.18 9.60
C THR A 206 -0.99 22.05 8.54
N GLN A 207 0.30 22.38 8.73
CA GLN A 207 1.09 23.09 7.72
C GLN A 207 1.16 22.29 6.41
N VAL A 208 1.39 20.98 6.46
CA VAL A 208 1.40 20.12 5.27
C VAL A 208 0.06 20.18 4.53
N GLN A 209 -1.06 20.07 5.25
CA GLN A 209 -2.40 20.12 4.65
C GLN A 209 -2.70 21.47 4.00
N ALA A 210 -2.25 22.58 4.59
CA ALA A 210 -2.51 23.92 4.11
C ALA A 210 -1.51 24.42 3.05
N HIS A 211 -0.40 23.71 2.81
CA HIS A 211 0.69 24.20 1.97
C HIS A 211 0.33 24.13 0.47
N PRO A 212 0.40 25.24 -0.29
CA PRO A 212 -0.05 25.27 -1.70
C PRO A 212 0.78 24.37 -2.64
N ASN A 213 2.06 24.18 -2.33
CA ASN A 213 2.96 23.31 -3.10
C ASN A 213 2.93 21.83 -2.66
N ILE A 214 2.15 21.45 -1.64
CA ILE A 214 2.05 20.05 -1.20
C ILE A 214 0.69 19.48 -1.58
N GLU A 215 0.71 18.36 -2.26
CA GLU A 215 -0.46 17.55 -2.52
C GLU A 215 -0.44 16.34 -1.60
N LEU A 216 -1.29 16.38 -0.57
CA LEU A 216 -1.41 15.31 0.40
C LEU A 216 -2.35 14.22 -0.14
N LEU A 217 -1.77 13.04 -0.41
CA LEU A 217 -2.46 11.83 -0.80
C LEU A 217 -2.51 10.89 0.41
N ALA A 218 -3.32 11.25 1.41
CA ALA A 218 -3.59 10.39 2.55
C ALA A 218 -4.45 9.18 2.14
N TYR A 219 -4.41 8.11 2.93
CA TYR A 219 -5.05 6.84 2.61
C TYR A 219 -4.70 6.30 1.21
N SER A 220 -3.44 6.49 0.79
CA SER A 220 -2.95 6.14 -0.55
C SER A 220 -1.63 5.38 -0.48
N GLU A 221 -1.36 4.52 -1.45
CA GLU A 221 -0.18 3.68 -1.50
C GLU A 221 0.49 3.77 -2.87
N VAL A 222 1.83 3.82 -2.89
CA VAL A 222 2.60 3.65 -4.12
C VAL A 222 2.57 2.18 -4.51
N GLU A 223 2.05 1.86 -5.70
CA GLU A 223 1.98 0.49 -6.20
C GLU A 223 3.17 0.15 -7.10
N GLU A 224 3.68 1.13 -7.85
CA GLU A 224 4.70 0.91 -8.87
C GLU A 224 5.52 2.18 -9.11
N VAL A 225 6.83 1.98 -9.31
CA VAL A 225 7.79 3.04 -9.65
C VAL A 225 8.62 2.56 -10.84
N GLU A 226 8.50 3.26 -11.95
CA GLU A 226 9.27 3.03 -13.16
C GLU A 226 10.18 4.23 -13.48
N GLY A 227 11.18 4.01 -14.33
CA GLY A 227 12.07 5.06 -14.82
C GLY A 227 13.41 5.13 -14.06
N PHE A 228 14.02 6.31 -14.06
CA PHE A 228 15.34 6.56 -13.48
C PHE A 228 15.40 7.97 -12.89
N VAL A 229 16.55 8.31 -12.28
CA VAL A 229 16.76 9.61 -11.63
C VAL A 229 16.29 10.78 -12.50
N GLY A 230 15.38 11.59 -11.95
CA GLY A 230 14.77 12.74 -12.61
C GLY A 230 13.59 12.44 -13.55
N ASN A 231 13.34 11.18 -13.91
CA ASN A 231 12.29 10.77 -14.85
C ASN A 231 11.50 9.57 -14.31
N PHE A 232 11.00 9.67 -13.09
CA PHE A 232 10.17 8.62 -12.50
C PHE A 232 8.72 8.74 -12.97
N LYS A 233 8.10 7.59 -13.25
CA LYS A 233 6.65 7.44 -13.39
C LYS A 233 6.16 6.59 -12.23
N VAL A 234 5.24 7.15 -11.44
CA VAL A 234 4.77 6.50 -10.22
C VAL A 234 3.26 6.33 -10.27
N ARG A 235 2.80 5.11 -10.01
CA ARG A 235 1.38 4.78 -9.87
C ARG A 235 1.00 4.76 -8.39
N VAL A 236 0.04 5.60 -8.02
CA VAL A 236 -0.46 5.71 -6.65
C VAL A 236 -1.91 5.27 -6.61
N ARG A 237 -2.22 4.28 -5.78
CA ARG A 237 -3.59 3.86 -5.50
C ARG A 237 -4.13 4.66 -4.33
N ARG A 238 -5.12 5.52 -4.59
CA ARG A 238 -5.93 6.16 -3.56
C ARG A 238 -7.03 5.20 -3.11
N LYS A 239 -7.01 4.78 -1.84
CA LYS A 239 -7.99 3.85 -1.31
C LYS A 239 -9.32 4.56 -1.09
N ALA A 240 -10.43 3.85 -1.32
CA ALA A 240 -11.75 4.41 -1.12
C ALA A 240 -12.05 4.55 0.38
N ARG A 241 -12.19 5.79 0.86
CA ARG A 241 -12.60 6.06 2.25
C ARG A 241 -14.04 5.67 2.54
N LEU A 242 -14.86 5.54 1.49
CA LEU A 242 -16.32 5.40 1.54
C LEU A 242 -17.01 6.56 2.28
N VAL A 243 -16.32 7.70 2.34
CA VAL A 243 -16.77 8.98 2.86
C VAL A 243 -16.28 10.00 1.84
N ASP A 244 -17.17 10.88 1.40
CA ASP A 244 -16.80 12.01 0.54
C ASP A 244 -15.97 13.01 1.34
N GLU A 245 -14.71 13.22 0.94
CA GLU A 245 -13.76 14.06 1.68
C GLU A 245 -14.16 15.53 1.65
N ASP A 246 -14.80 15.97 0.56
CA ASP A 246 -15.19 17.37 0.36
C ASP A 246 -16.45 17.74 1.15
N LEU A 247 -17.30 16.75 1.48
CA LEU A 247 -18.51 16.92 2.29
C LEU A 247 -18.31 16.59 3.77
N CYS A 248 -17.22 15.90 4.12
CA CYS A 248 -16.98 15.48 5.50
C CYS A 248 -16.56 16.64 6.39
N THR A 249 -17.36 16.95 7.41
CA THR A 249 -17.05 18.01 8.39
C THR A 249 -16.19 17.52 9.57
N GLY A 250 -15.93 16.22 9.67
CA GLY A 250 -15.17 15.64 10.79
C GLY A 250 -15.88 15.71 12.16
N CYS A 251 -17.21 15.86 12.19
CA CYS A 251 -17.99 16.08 13.43
C CYS A 251 -18.07 14.87 14.38
N GLY A 252 -17.97 13.65 13.86
CA GLY A 252 -17.97 12.42 14.65
C GLY A 252 -19.33 11.86 15.07
N GLU A 253 -20.45 12.42 14.59
CA GLU A 253 -21.80 11.88 14.89
C GLU A 253 -21.98 10.45 14.36
N CYS A 254 -21.35 10.13 13.23
CA CYS A 254 -21.39 8.81 12.62
C CYS A 254 -20.73 7.72 13.49
N GLU A 255 -19.70 8.09 14.26
CA GLU A 255 -18.99 7.18 15.16
C GLU A 255 -19.87 6.79 16.36
N LYS A 256 -20.63 7.74 16.92
CA LYS A 256 -21.51 7.53 18.07
C LYS A 256 -22.61 6.50 17.79
N ILE A 257 -23.17 6.50 16.58
CA ILE A 257 -24.26 5.59 16.19
C ILE A 257 -23.76 4.23 15.68
N CYS A 258 -22.46 4.10 15.39
CA CYS A 258 -21.93 2.90 14.75
C CYS A 258 -22.01 1.69 15.70
N PRO A 259 -22.72 0.62 15.31
CA PRO A 259 -22.88 -0.53 16.19
C PRO A 259 -21.67 -1.48 16.15
N VAL A 260 -20.75 -1.30 15.20
CA VAL A 260 -19.62 -2.21 14.97
C VAL A 260 -18.39 -1.74 15.72
N GLU A 261 -17.78 -2.64 16.47
CA GLU A 261 -16.50 -2.42 17.16
C GLU A 261 -15.41 -3.30 16.54
N VAL A 262 -14.23 -2.71 16.38
CA VAL A 262 -13.03 -3.37 15.86
C VAL A 262 -11.82 -2.95 16.70
N PRO A 263 -10.78 -3.80 16.83
CA PRO A 263 -9.55 -3.40 17.50
C PRO A 263 -8.94 -2.15 16.84
N SER A 264 -8.48 -1.19 17.66
CA SER A 264 -7.86 0.04 17.17
C SER A 264 -6.39 -0.20 16.83
N GLU A 265 -6.03 -0.06 15.55
CA GLU A 265 -4.66 -0.19 15.06
C GLU A 265 -3.78 0.98 15.53
N PHE A 266 -4.38 2.14 15.82
CA PHE A 266 -3.66 3.27 16.40
C PHE A 266 -3.27 3.01 17.86
N ASN A 267 -4.16 2.38 18.63
CA ASN A 267 -3.92 2.01 20.04
C ASN A 267 -3.28 0.63 20.20
N GLU A 268 -2.61 0.09 19.18
CA GLU A 268 -1.94 -1.22 19.21
C GLU A 268 -2.84 -2.39 19.67
N GLY A 269 -4.14 -2.32 19.38
CA GLY A 269 -5.12 -3.33 19.78
C GLY A 269 -5.50 -3.31 21.27
N LEU A 270 -4.97 -2.39 22.07
CA LEU A 270 -5.28 -2.24 23.49
C LEU A 270 -6.69 -1.66 23.73
N GLY A 271 -7.26 -1.01 22.73
CA GLY A 271 -8.62 -0.49 22.75
C GLY A 271 -9.37 -0.83 21.47
N THR A 272 -10.67 -0.51 21.45
CA THR A 272 -11.52 -0.66 20.27
C THR A 272 -11.76 0.71 19.62
N ARG A 273 -12.17 0.67 18.36
CA ARG A 273 -12.71 1.79 17.57
C ARG A 273 -13.94 1.31 16.82
N LYS A 274 -14.65 2.25 16.18
CA LYS A 274 -15.79 1.91 15.32
C LYS A 274 -15.36 1.57 13.89
N ALA A 275 -16.27 1.00 13.10
CA ALA A 275 -16.01 0.70 11.69
C ALA A 275 -15.85 1.97 10.86
N ILE A 276 -16.66 3.01 11.12
CA ILE A 276 -16.40 4.38 10.67
C ILE A 276 -15.56 5.09 11.73
N TYR A 277 -14.41 5.62 11.35
CA TYR A 277 -13.43 6.11 12.32
C TYR A 277 -12.55 7.21 11.74
N ARG A 278 -11.91 7.96 12.63
CA ARG A 278 -10.66 8.68 12.39
C ARG A 278 -9.57 8.06 13.27
N PRO A 279 -8.31 7.94 12.82
CA PRO A 279 -7.28 7.25 13.59
C PRO A 279 -7.07 7.80 15.01
N PHE A 280 -7.04 9.12 15.15
CA PHE A 280 -6.91 9.85 16.43
C PHE A 280 -7.55 11.26 16.33
N PRO A 281 -7.83 11.96 17.45
CA PRO A 281 -8.60 13.21 17.41
C PRO A 281 -7.97 14.33 16.57
N GLN A 282 -6.64 14.42 16.52
CA GLN A 282 -5.87 15.43 15.77
C GLN A 282 -5.46 14.94 14.38
N SER A 283 -6.17 13.97 13.80
CA SER A 283 -5.86 13.42 12.47
C SER A 283 -5.85 14.49 11.39
N VAL A 284 -4.91 14.37 10.44
CA VAL A 284 -4.82 15.20 9.25
C VAL A 284 -4.71 14.28 8.01
N PRO A 285 -5.63 14.38 7.04
CA PRO A 285 -6.81 15.24 7.03
C PRO A 285 -7.83 14.85 8.13
N ASN A 286 -8.60 15.83 8.60
CA ASN A 286 -9.68 15.60 9.57
C ASN A 286 -10.92 15.01 8.88
N THR A 287 -10.78 13.78 8.38
CA THR A 287 -11.81 13.07 7.60
C THR A 287 -12.00 11.67 8.15
N TYR A 288 -13.26 11.23 8.21
CA TYR A 288 -13.60 9.87 8.58
C TYR A 288 -13.35 8.86 7.45
N THR A 289 -13.20 7.59 7.81
CA THR A 289 -13.01 6.47 6.87
C THR A 289 -13.81 5.27 7.36
N ILE A 290 -14.43 4.53 6.44
CA ILE A 290 -15.15 3.29 6.77
C ILE A 290 -14.23 2.10 6.45
N SER A 291 -13.88 1.33 7.47
CA SER A 291 -13.17 0.07 7.30
C SER A 291 -14.12 -1.00 6.78
N ARG A 292 -13.95 -1.38 5.50
CA ARG A 292 -14.71 -2.46 4.86
C ARG A 292 -13.77 -3.63 4.53
N LYS A 293 -13.95 -4.76 5.21
CA LYS A 293 -13.18 -6.00 4.97
C LYS A 293 -13.69 -6.87 3.80
N GLY A 294 -14.68 -6.38 3.04
CA GLY A 294 -15.32 -7.08 1.93
C GLY A 294 -16.77 -7.48 2.21
N MET A 295 -17.35 -8.33 1.35
CA MET A 295 -18.67 -8.92 1.57
C MET A 295 -18.54 -10.15 2.48
N PRO A 296 -19.28 -10.23 3.59
CA PRO A 296 -19.26 -11.41 4.46
C PRO A 296 -19.71 -12.67 3.70
N PRO A 297 -19.08 -13.85 3.92
CA PRO A 297 -19.47 -15.09 3.23
C PRO A 297 -20.95 -15.47 3.41
N CYS A 298 -21.54 -15.17 4.57
CA CYS A 298 -22.96 -15.40 4.82
C CYS A 298 -23.88 -14.54 3.94
N GLN A 299 -23.46 -13.31 3.62
CA GLN A 299 -24.17 -12.42 2.72
C GLN A 299 -23.95 -12.83 1.26
N ALA A 300 -22.72 -13.22 0.90
CA ALA A 300 -22.41 -13.73 -0.45
C ALA A 300 -23.18 -15.01 -0.78
N ALA A 301 -23.36 -15.91 0.19
CA ALA A 301 -24.10 -17.16 0.03
C ALA A 301 -25.64 -16.97 0.07
N CYS A 302 -26.13 -15.83 0.54
CA CYS A 302 -27.56 -15.55 0.60
C CYS A 302 -28.08 -15.21 -0.80
N SER A 303 -29.13 -15.89 -1.26
CA SER A 303 -29.72 -15.67 -2.60
C SER A 303 -30.24 -14.25 -2.84
N ILE A 304 -30.53 -13.50 -1.77
CA ILE A 304 -30.98 -12.10 -1.82
C ILE A 304 -29.92 -11.13 -1.27
N HIS A 305 -28.69 -11.60 -1.03
CA HIS A 305 -27.59 -10.82 -0.47
C HIS A 305 -27.92 -10.03 0.81
N GLN A 306 -28.81 -10.58 1.64
CA GLN A 306 -29.30 -9.93 2.86
C GLN A 306 -28.15 -9.66 3.84
N ASN A 307 -28.11 -8.46 4.42
CA ASN A 307 -27.06 -8.05 5.37
C ASN A 307 -27.20 -8.73 6.76
N ALA A 308 -26.81 -10.01 6.83
CA ALA A 308 -26.83 -10.80 8.06
C ALA A 308 -26.02 -10.20 9.20
N GLN A 309 -24.81 -9.72 8.90
CA GLN A 309 -23.92 -9.14 9.90
C GLN A 309 -24.53 -7.90 10.56
N GLY A 310 -25.20 -7.04 9.78
CA GLY A 310 -25.79 -5.80 10.26
C GLY A 310 -26.88 -6.02 11.30
N TYR A 311 -27.91 -6.82 10.99
CA TYR A 311 -28.99 -7.04 11.96
C TYR A 311 -28.55 -7.92 13.13
N ILE A 312 -27.60 -8.86 12.96
CA ILE A 312 -27.08 -9.65 14.10
C ILE A 312 -26.36 -8.75 15.10
N GLN A 313 -25.59 -7.78 14.63
CA GLN A 313 -24.93 -6.80 15.50
C GLN A 313 -25.95 -5.96 16.29
N LEU A 314 -27.04 -5.54 15.63
CA LEU A 314 -28.13 -4.81 16.29
C LEU A 314 -28.89 -5.66 17.30
N ILE A 315 -29.14 -6.94 16.99
CA ILE A 315 -29.72 -7.92 17.94
C ILE A 315 -28.83 -8.05 19.18
N ALA A 316 -27.51 -8.17 19.00
CA ALA A 316 -26.56 -8.28 20.11
C ALA A 316 -26.57 -7.05 21.04
N GLN A 317 -27.02 -5.89 20.53
CA GLN A 317 -27.18 -4.65 21.29
C GLN A 317 -28.60 -4.46 21.86
N GLY A 318 -29.52 -5.40 21.66
CA GLY A 318 -30.92 -5.28 22.06
C GLY A 318 -31.76 -4.34 21.18
N LYS A 319 -31.21 -3.86 20.06
CA LYS A 319 -31.87 -2.95 19.10
C LYS A 319 -32.72 -3.73 18.10
N PHE A 320 -33.76 -4.38 18.59
CA PHE A 320 -34.53 -5.36 17.79
C PHE A 320 -35.36 -4.71 16.68
N LYS A 321 -35.86 -3.48 16.87
CA LYS A 321 -36.61 -2.75 15.84
C LYS A 321 -35.69 -2.35 14.69
N GLU A 322 -34.53 -1.80 15.01
CA GLU A 322 -33.53 -1.41 14.01
C GLU A 322 -32.96 -2.64 13.29
N ALA A 323 -32.80 -3.76 14.00
CA ALA A 323 -32.44 -5.04 13.39
C ALA A 323 -33.49 -5.49 12.36
N LEU A 324 -34.78 -5.34 12.69
CA LEU A 324 -35.87 -5.62 11.76
C LEU A 324 -35.82 -4.69 10.55
N ASP A 325 -35.63 -3.38 10.75
CA ASP A 325 -35.53 -2.42 9.65
C ASP A 325 -34.40 -2.79 8.68
N VAL A 326 -33.25 -3.27 9.18
CA VAL A 326 -32.16 -3.76 8.32
C VAL A 326 -32.57 -5.01 7.54
N ILE A 327 -33.33 -5.92 8.14
CA ILE A 327 -33.85 -7.11 7.45
C ILE A 327 -34.84 -6.71 6.34
N LEU A 328 -35.76 -5.79 6.62
CA LEU A 328 -36.84 -5.39 5.72
C LEU A 328 -36.37 -4.61 4.48
N ARG A 329 -35.13 -4.09 4.48
CA ARG A 329 -34.52 -3.45 3.30
C ARG A 329 -34.43 -4.39 2.11
N ASP A 330 -34.04 -5.64 2.37
CA ASP A 330 -33.75 -6.62 1.31
C ASP A 330 -34.81 -7.74 1.24
N ASN A 331 -35.60 -7.93 2.30
CA ASN A 331 -36.45 -9.10 2.47
C ASN A 331 -37.88 -8.75 2.93
N PRO A 332 -38.88 -8.88 2.05
CA PRO A 332 -40.29 -8.65 2.41
C PRO A 332 -40.96 -9.83 3.13
N LEU A 333 -40.30 -10.98 3.23
CA LEU A 333 -40.83 -12.22 3.82
C LEU A 333 -39.94 -12.75 4.97
N PRO A 334 -39.52 -11.92 5.93
CA PRO A 334 -38.48 -12.30 6.89
C PRO A 334 -38.89 -13.39 7.87
N SER A 335 -40.15 -13.44 8.27
CA SER A 335 -40.70 -14.39 9.25
C SER A 335 -40.90 -15.76 8.62
N ILE A 336 -41.30 -15.82 7.34
CA ILE A 336 -41.27 -17.05 6.52
C ILE A 336 -39.82 -17.51 6.35
N CYS A 337 -38.91 -16.65 5.90
CA CYS A 337 -37.50 -17.00 5.76
C CYS A 337 -36.85 -17.46 7.08
N GLY A 338 -37.26 -16.92 8.23
CA GLY A 338 -36.76 -17.36 9.54
C GLY A 338 -37.19 -18.78 9.93
N ARG A 339 -38.23 -19.33 9.27
CA ARG A 339 -38.79 -20.65 9.58
C ARG A 339 -38.39 -21.74 8.60
N ILE A 340 -38.38 -21.42 7.30
CA ILE A 340 -38.28 -22.44 6.24
C ILE A 340 -37.09 -22.26 5.28
N CYS A 341 -36.25 -21.26 5.48
CA CYS A 341 -35.09 -21.04 4.61
C CYS A 341 -34.09 -22.23 4.66
N THR A 342 -33.50 -22.54 3.51
CA THR A 342 -32.44 -23.54 3.34
C THR A 342 -31.07 -23.11 3.89
N HIS A 343 -31.00 -21.91 4.47
CA HIS A 343 -29.88 -21.40 5.28
C HIS A 343 -28.45 -21.57 4.72
N PRO A 344 -28.19 -21.28 3.44
CA PRO A 344 -26.83 -21.35 2.87
C PRO A 344 -25.84 -20.42 3.61
N CYS A 345 -26.35 -19.36 4.22
CA CYS A 345 -25.59 -18.44 5.06
C CYS A 345 -24.97 -19.09 6.31
N MET A 346 -25.57 -20.16 6.85
CA MET A 346 -25.01 -20.93 7.97
C MET A 346 -23.86 -21.83 7.50
N THR A 347 -24.03 -22.49 6.35
CA THR A 347 -22.97 -23.33 5.74
C THR A 347 -21.72 -22.52 5.43
N ALA A 348 -21.88 -21.29 4.92
CA ALA A 348 -20.77 -20.39 4.63
C ALA A 348 -20.26 -19.61 5.87
N CYS A 349 -20.81 -19.83 7.07
CA CYS A 349 -20.47 -19.04 8.24
C CYS A 349 -19.01 -19.29 8.68
N THR A 350 -18.20 -18.23 8.77
CA THR A 350 -16.80 -18.34 9.18
C THR A 350 -16.63 -18.68 10.66
N ARG A 351 -17.65 -18.44 11.50
CA ARG A 351 -17.62 -18.77 12.94
C ARG A 351 -17.51 -20.27 13.20
N SER A 352 -17.98 -21.11 12.26
CA SER A 352 -17.80 -22.56 12.29
C SER A 352 -16.33 -23.01 12.35
N ARG A 353 -15.37 -22.14 12.02
CA ARG A 353 -13.92 -22.42 12.17
C ARG A 353 -13.42 -22.27 13.61
N ILE A 354 -14.23 -21.68 14.49
CA ILE A 354 -13.90 -21.46 15.90
C ILE A 354 -14.75 -22.39 16.77
N ASP A 355 -16.06 -22.33 16.62
CA ASP A 355 -17.01 -23.20 17.32
C ASP A 355 -18.14 -23.68 16.41
N ALA A 356 -19.21 -22.91 16.24
CA ALA A 356 -20.41 -23.28 15.50
C ALA A 356 -20.91 -22.14 14.62
N ALA A 357 -21.63 -22.50 13.55
CA ALA A 357 -22.32 -21.52 12.73
C ALA A 357 -23.34 -20.75 13.56
N LEU A 358 -23.45 -19.44 13.34
CA LEU A 358 -24.52 -18.65 13.94
C LEU A 358 -25.87 -19.12 13.40
N ASN A 359 -26.87 -19.25 14.28
CA ASN A 359 -28.24 -19.57 13.87
C ASN A 359 -28.94 -18.35 13.26
N ILE A 360 -28.46 -17.92 12.09
CA ILE A 360 -28.96 -16.76 11.34
C ILE A 360 -30.48 -16.81 11.08
N PRO A 361 -31.10 -17.92 10.62
CA PRO A 361 -32.56 -17.98 10.46
C PRO A 361 -33.30 -17.92 11.80
N GLY A 362 -32.76 -18.54 12.86
CA GLY A 362 -33.33 -18.46 14.21
C GLY A 362 -33.31 -17.04 14.77
N LEU A 363 -32.21 -16.29 14.57
CA LEU A 363 -32.10 -14.88 14.96
C LEU A 363 -33.08 -14.00 14.18
N LYS A 364 -33.24 -14.26 12.87
CA LYS A 364 -34.25 -13.57 12.05
C LYS A 364 -35.66 -13.84 12.57
N ARG A 365 -36.00 -15.11 12.82
CA ARG A 365 -37.29 -15.51 13.41
C ARG A 365 -37.52 -14.84 14.76
N PHE A 366 -36.51 -14.84 15.63
CA PHE A 366 -36.60 -14.20 16.93
C PHE A 366 -36.98 -12.72 16.81
N VAL A 367 -36.30 -11.96 15.94
CA VAL A 367 -36.61 -10.53 15.75
C VAL A 367 -38.03 -10.33 15.22
N THR A 368 -38.44 -11.08 14.21
CA THR A 368 -39.80 -10.95 13.65
C THR A 368 -40.88 -11.33 14.66
N ASP A 369 -40.64 -12.38 15.46
CA ASP A 369 -41.60 -12.84 16.47
C ASP A 369 -41.64 -11.88 17.66
N TYR A 370 -40.51 -11.28 18.05
CA TYR A 370 -40.38 -10.33 19.16
C TYR A 370 -41.03 -8.98 18.85
N VAL A 371 -40.74 -8.40 17.69
CA VAL A 371 -41.35 -7.13 17.27
C VAL A 371 -42.83 -7.32 16.95
N GLY A 372 -43.21 -8.50 16.44
CA GLY A 372 -44.60 -8.85 16.15
C GLY A 372 -45.08 -8.23 14.86
N ARG A 373 -46.03 -7.29 14.92
CA ARG A 373 -46.54 -6.60 13.72
C ARG A 373 -45.57 -5.49 13.30
N TYR A 374 -45.24 -5.47 12.01
CA TYR A 374 -44.39 -4.47 11.39
C TYR A 374 -44.91 -4.14 10.00
N GLU A 375 -44.48 -3.01 9.45
CA GLU A 375 -44.85 -2.54 8.12
C GLU A 375 -43.65 -2.61 7.18
N LEU A 376 -43.91 -2.88 5.91
CA LEU A 376 -42.88 -2.79 4.89
C LEU A 376 -42.65 -1.33 4.47
N PRO A 377 -41.42 -0.96 4.07
CA PRO A 377 -41.15 0.33 3.45
C PRO A 377 -42.12 0.62 2.31
N LYS A 378 -42.63 1.86 2.27
CA LYS A 378 -43.43 2.36 1.14
C LYS A 378 -42.48 2.87 0.05
N PRO A 379 -42.88 2.80 -1.23
CA PRO A 379 -42.07 3.33 -2.30
C PRO A 379 -41.90 4.84 -2.19
N ALA A 380 -40.72 5.32 -2.57
CA ALA A 380 -40.38 6.74 -2.55
C ALA A 380 -41.01 7.53 -3.72
N THR A 381 -41.35 6.84 -4.81
CA THR A 381 -41.88 7.44 -6.05
C THR A 381 -43.04 6.62 -6.57
N GLU A 382 -44.00 7.27 -7.25
CA GLU A 382 -45.08 6.59 -7.97
C GLU A 382 -44.87 6.69 -9.49
N ARG A 383 -45.22 5.61 -10.19
CA ARG A 383 -45.20 5.51 -11.65
C ARG A 383 -46.61 5.22 -12.17
N SER A 384 -46.88 5.66 -13.39
CA SER A 384 -48.17 5.46 -14.06
C SER A 384 -48.32 4.05 -14.64
N GLU A 385 -47.20 3.40 -14.93
CA GLU A 385 -47.14 2.11 -15.61
C GLU A 385 -47.59 0.98 -14.69
N ALA A 386 -48.44 0.11 -15.23
CA ALA A 386 -48.97 -1.05 -14.54
C ALA A 386 -48.22 -2.33 -14.93
N VAL A 387 -47.98 -3.20 -13.95
CA VAL A 387 -47.30 -4.49 -14.13
C VAL A 387 -48.18 -5.61 -13.56
N ALA A 388 -48.49 -6.59 -14.40
CA ALA A 388 -49.18 -7.80 -14.00
C ALA A 388 -48.17 -8.92 -13.71
N ILE A 389 -48.31 -9.59 -12.57
CA ILE A 389 -47.52 -10.76 -12.18
C ILE A 389 -48.46 -11.95 -12.07
N VAL A 390 -48.09 -13.08 -12.68
CA VAL A 390 -48.88 -14.31 -12.61
C VAL A 390 -48.24 -15.26 -11.59
N GLY A 391 -49.00 -15.56 -10.53
CA GLY A 391 -48.63 -16.42 -9.42
C GLY A 391 -48.17 -15.64 -8.18
N SER A 392 -48.76 -15.95 -7.04
CA SER A 392 -48.46 -15.36 -5.72
C SER A 392 -47.50 -16.22 -4.87
N GLY A 393 -46.72 -17.08 -5.54
CA GLY A 393 -45.64 -17.83 -4.89
C GLY A 393 -44.49 -16.90 -4.42
N PRO A 394 -43.45 -17.46 -3.76
CA PRO A 394 -42.33 -16.66 -3.25
C PRO A 394 -41.68 -15.75 -4.30
N ALA A 395 -41.51 -16.26 -5.53
CA ALA A 395 -40.93 -15.50 -6.63
C ALA A 395 -41.83 -14.33 -7.06
N GLY A 396 -43.14 -14.57 -7.19
CA GLY A 396 -44.11 -13.55 -7.56
C GLY A 396 -44.25 -12.47 -6.50
N LEU A 397 -44.32 -12.85 -5.22
CA LEU A 397 -44.38 -11.90 -4.10
C LEU A 397 -43.12 -11.02 -4.01
N MET A 398 -41.93 -11.62 -4.19
CA MET A 398 -40.67 -10.86 -4.19
C MET A 398 -40.58 -9.91 -5.38
N ALA A 399 -40.94 -10.37 -6.58
CA ALA A 399 -40.99 -9.53 -7.77
C ALA A 399 -42.00 -8.38 -7.60
N ALA A 400 -43.18 -8.68 -7.05
CA ALA A 400 -44.21 -7.69 -6.79
C ALA A 400 -43.73 -6.60 -5.84
N TYR A 401 -43.11 -7.00 -4.73
CA TYR A 401 -42.55 -6.06 -3.77
C TYR A 401 -41.44 -5.20 -4.40
N GLN A 402 -40.48 -5.78 -5.11
CA GLN A 402 -39.39 -5.00 -5.72
C GLN A 402 -39.88 -4.01 -6.78
N LEU A 403 -40.78 -4.44 -7.67
CA LEU A 403 -41.39 -3.55 -8.66
C LEU A 403 -42.22 -2.46 -7.98
N ARG A 404 -42.91 -2.80 -6.90
CA ARG A 404 -43.63 -1.80 -6.10
C ARG A 404 -42.69 -0.78 -5.49
N GLN A 405 -41.54 -1.18 -4.92
CA GLN A 405 -40.53 -0.26 -4.39
C GLN A 405 -39.93 0.68 -5.47
N MET A 406 -39.90 0.24 -6.73
CA MET A 406 -39.49 1.07 -7.88
C MET A 406 -40.60 2.05 -8.34
N GLY A 407 -41.79 1.97 -7.73
CA GLY A 407 -42.92 2.86 -7.93
C GLY A 407 -43.99 2.35 -8.90
N TYR A 408 -43.86 1.16 -9.47
CA TYR A 408 -44.86 0.63 -10.40
C TYR A 408 -46.18 0.29 -9.69
N GLN A 409 -47.29 0.34 -10.44
CA GLN A 409 -48.58 -0.19 -9.99
C GLN A 409 -48.59 -1.69 -10.28
N VAL A 410 -48.70 -2.52 -9.26
CA VAL A 410 -48.51 -3.98 -9.40
C VAL A 410 -49.78 -4.73 -9.02
N THR A 411 -50.19 -5.65 -9.89
CA THR A 411 -51.29 -6.60 -9.62
C THR A 411 -50.80 -8.03 -9.77
N VAL A 412 -51.09 -8.88 -8.78
CA VAL A 412 -50.70 -10.29 -8.73
C VAL A 412 -51.94 -11.16 -8.96
N PHE A 413 -51.94 -11.93 -10.05
CA PHE A 413 -52.99 -12.87 -10.39
C PHE A 413 -52.64 -14.27 -9.87
N GLU A 414 -53.46 -14.82 -8.97
CA GLU A 414 -53.28 -16.16 -8.42
C GLU A 414 -54.40 -17.11 -8.88
N ALA A 415 -54.03 -18.32 -9.28
CA ALA A 415 -54.96 -19.35 -9.72
C ALA A 415 -55.61 -20.10 -8.55
N LEU A 416 -54.90 -20.21 -7.42
CA LEU A 416 -55.38 -20.83 -6.20
C LEU A 416 -56.38 -19.93 -5.45
N SER A 417 -57.20 -20.53 -4.58
CA SER A 417 -58.18 -19.81 -3.76
C SER A 417 -57.56 -18.95 -2.64
N MET A 418 -56.23 -18.95 -2.49
CA MET A 418 -55.52 -18.15 -1.50
C MET A 418 -54.10 -17.81 -1.98
N PRO A 419 -53.58 -16.63 -1.60
CA PRO A 419 -52.24 -16.21 -2.00
C PRO A 419 -51.14 -16.97 -1.23
N GLY A 420 -49.94 -17.03 -1.81
CA GLY A 420 -48.74 -17.66 -1.24
C GLY A 420 -48.22 -18.86 -2.05
N GLY A 421 -48.97 -19.34 -3.05
CA GLY A 421 -48.58 -20.46 -3.90
C GLY A 421 -48.17 -21.70 -3.08
N MET A 422 -47.01 -22.28 -3.41
CA MET A 422 -46.47 -23.45 -2.69
C MET A 422 -46.20 -23.20 -1.20
N LEU A 423 -46.03 -21.95 -0.74
CA LEU A 423 -45.92 -21.65 0.68
C LEU A 423 -47.23 -21.94 1.42
N ALA A 424 -48.37 -21.72 0.76
CA ALA A 424 -49.70 -21.90 1.34
C ALA A 424 -50.15 -23.36 1.30
N VAL A 425 -49.91 -24.05 0.17
CA VAL A 425 -50.46 -25.40 -0.07
C VAL A 425 -49.47 -26.53 0.14
N GLY A 426 -48.15 -26.27 0.03
CA GLY A 426 -47.13 -27.31 0.06
C GLY A 426 -46.41 -27.50 1.39
N ILE A 427 -46.44 -26.50 2.28
CA ILE A 427 -45.68 -26.53 3.54
C ILE A 427 -46.62 -26.81 4.72
N PRO A 428 -46.36 -27.85 5.54
CA PRO A 428 -47.17 -28.15 6.71
C PRO A 428 -47.19 -27.02 7.74
N GLU A 429 -48.34 -26.85 8.42
CA GLU A 429 -48.59 -25.75 9.35
C GLU A 429 -47.64 -25.71 10.56
N PHE A 430 -47.15 -26.87 11.00
CA PHE A 430 -46.15 -26.95 12.08
C PHE A 430 -44.77 -26.40 11.67
N ARG A 431 -44.46 -26.34 10.36
CA ARG A 431 -43.22 -25.71 9.84
C ARG A 431 -43.45 -24.24 9.48
N LEU A 432 -44.59 -23.92 8.85
CA LEU A 432 -44.99 -22.56 8.50
C LEU A 432 -46.44 -22.30 8.94
N PRO A 433 -46.67 -21.62 10.07
CA PRO A 433 -48.01 -21.29 10.52
C PRO A 433 -48.75 -20.40 9.50
N LYS A 434 -49.98 -20.76 9.14
CA LYS A 434 -50.77 -20.03 8.13
C LYS A 434 -51.00 -18.57 8.49
N LYS A 435 -51.11 -18.26 9.78
CA LYS A 435 -51.21 -16.89 10.30
C LYS A 435 -49.99 -16.04 9.95
N ILE A 436 -48.78 -16.61 10.02
CA ILE A 436 -47.55 -15.89 9.68
C ILE A 436 -47.50 -15.60 8.18
N LEU A 437 -47.81 -16.61 7.35
CA LEU A 437 -47.86 -16.45 5.91
C LEU A 437 -48.85 -15.34 5.50
N ARG A 438 -50.07 -15.38 6.04
CA ARG A 438 -51.09 -14.37 5.75
C ARG A 438 -50.63 -12.96 6.14
N ASN A 439 -50.06 -12.81 7.34
CA ASN A 439 -49.59 -11.50 7.80
C ASN A 439 -48.51 -10.89 6.89
N GLU A 440 -47.57 -11.69 6.38
CA GLU A 440 -46.52 -11.16 5.48
C GLU A 440 -47.06 -10.83 4.08
N ILE A 441 -48.04 -11.59 3.59
CA ILE A 441 -48.74 -11.26 2.34
C ILE A 441 -49.52 -9.95 2.52
N GLU A 442 -50.27 -9.79 3.62
CA GLU A 442 -50.98 -8.55 3.94
C GLU A 442 -50.02 -7.36 4.06
N ASN A 443 -48.80 -7.57 4.57
CA ASN A 443 -47.78 -6.52 4.62
C ASN A 443 -47.36 -6.06 3.23
N ILE A 444 -47.26 -6.97 2.26
CA ILE A 444 -46.98 -6.64 0.85
C ILE A 444 -48.18 -5.92 0.24
N GLU A 445 -49.41 -6.39 0.48
CA GLU A 445 -50.64 -5.72 0.00
C GLU A 445 -50.72 -4.28 0.50
N ARG A 446 -50.36 -4.02 1.77
CA ARG A 446 -50.30 -2.67 2.36
C ARG A 446 -49.31 -1.72 1.68
N THR A 447 -48.37 -2.23 0.87
CA THR A 447 -47.49 -1.39 0.06
C THR A 447 -48.18 -0.87 -1.22
N GLY A 448 -49.39 -1.35 -1.54
CA GLY A 448 -50.14 -1.01 -2.75
C GLY A 448 -50.03 -2.07 -3.86
N VAL A 449 -49.66 -3.30 -3.50
CA VAL A 449 -49.77 -4.46 -4.41
C VAL A 449 -51.19 -5.01 -4.31
N HIS A 450 -51.81 -5.28 -5.46
CA HIS A 450 -53.20 -5.73 -5.56
C HIS A 450 -53.33 -7.19 -5.98
#